data_AF-A0A968Y4M0-F1
#
_entry.id   AF-A0A968Y4M0-F1
#
_cell.length_a   1.000
_cell.length_b   1.000
_cell.length_c   1.000
_cell.angle_alpha   90.00
_cell.angle_beta   90.00
_cell.angle_gamma   90.00
#
_symmetry.space_group_name_H-M   'P 1'
#
loop_
_entity.id
_entity.type
_entity.pdbx_description
1 polymer ?
#
loop_
_entity_poly.entity_id
_entity_poly.type
_entity_poly.pdbx_seq_one_letter_code
_entity_poly.pdbx_strand_id
1 'polypeptide(L)'
;VDQTKIVTAASELARNTVDYGKGGTVTLETLQSGSRKGLRLIFEDKGPGIPDIELAMTDGYTSSNGLGLGLSGTKRLMHEFDIISRVGEGTRIAIARWR
;
A
#
# COMPACT_ATOMS: atom_id res chain seq x y z
N VAL A 1 -14.16 0.09 14.89
CA VAL A 1 -13.23 0.63 13.88
C VAL A 1 -12.14 -0.39 13.71
N ASP A 2 -11.99 -0.91 12.51
CA ASP A 2 -11.03 -1.96 12.15
C ASP A 2 -9.58 -1.44 12.24
N GLN A 3 -9.12 -1.07 13.45
CA GLN A 3 -7.75 -0.66 13.72
C GLN A 3 -6.77 -1.75 13.29
N THR A 4 -7.13 -3.01 13.50
CA THR A 4 -6.33 -4.15 13.05
C THR A 4 -6.10 -4.13 11.54
N LYS A 5 -7.14 -3.86 10.72
CA LYS A 5 -6.99 -3.89 9.26
C LYS A 5 -6.07 -2.80 8.74
N ILE A 6 -6.20 -1.57 9.27
CA ILE A 6 -5.33 -0.47 8.84
C ILE A 6 -3.89 -0.66 9.32
N VAL A 7 -3.68 -1.21 10.52
CA VAL A 7 -2.33 -1.52 11.03
C VAL A 7 -1.68 -2.63 10.19
N THR A 8 -2.41 -3.70 9.86
CA THR A 8 -1.89 -4.76 8.99
C THR A 8 -1.51 -4.21 7.61
N ALA A 9 -2.41 -3.48 6.95
CA ALA A 9 -2.14 -2.86 5.65
C ALA A 9 -0.95 -1.89 5.70
N ALA A 10 -0.88 -1.04 6.74
CA ALA A 10 0.21 -0.09 6.89
C ALA A 10 1.57 -0.78 7.09
N SER A 11 1.62 -1.82 7.93
CA SER A 11 2.85 -2.57 8.18
C SER A 11 3.35 -3.31 6.94
N GLU A 12 2.45 -3.93 6.17
CA GLU A 12 2.81 -4.58 4.91
C GLU A 12 3.37 -3.58 3.88
N LEU A 13 2.71 -2.43 3.71
CA LEU A 13 3.19 -1.40 2.78
C LEU A 13 4.48 -0.73 3.24
N ALA A 14 4.63 -0.45 4.55
CA ALA A 14 5.86 0.07 5.11
C ALA A 14 7.04 -0.88 4.87
N ARG A 15 6.82 -2.19 5.10
CA ARG A 15 7.82 -3.22 4.82
C ARG A 15 8.19 -3.24 3.33
N ASN A 16 7.21 -3.23 2.43
CA ASN A 16 7.48 -3.22 0.99
C ASN A 16 8.28 -1.99 0.55
N THR A 17 7.95 -0.82 1.09
CA THR A 17 8.65 0.45 0.85
C THR A 17 10.13 0.34 1.25
N VAL A 18 10.44 -0.35 2.36
CA VAL A 18 11.82 -0.57 2.81
C VAL A 18 12.51 -1.64 1.97
N ASP A 19 11.93 -2.83 1.86
CA ASP A 19 12.58 -4.01 1.27
C ASP A 19 12.79 -3.86 -0.26
N TYR A 20 11.74 -3.40 -0.97
CA TYR A 20 11.75 -3.25 -2.42
C TYR A 20 12.07 -1.82 -2.84
N GLY A 21 11.48 -0.82 -2.17
CA GLY A 21 11.68 0.60 -2.46
C GLY A 21 13.04 1.15 -2.03
N LYS A 22 13.82 0.40 -1.23
CA LYS A 22 15.10 0.81 -0.63
C LYS A 22 14.95 1.99 0.33
N GLY A 23 13.80 2.05 1.01
CA GLY A 23 13.40 3.14 1.88
C GLY A 23 12.45 4.09 1.17
N GLY A 24 11.83 4.98 1.96
CA GLY A 24 10.81 5.89 1.46
C GLY A 24 10.16 6.65 2.58
N THR A 25 8.99 7.21 2.29
CA THR A 25 8.21 8.02 3.23
C THR A 25 6.79 7.51 3.33
N VAL A 26 6.18 7.77 4.48
CA VAL A 26 4.73 7.59 4.68
C VAL A 26 4.11 8.90 5.11
N THR A 27 3.07 9.31 4.41
CA THR A 27 2.25 10.49 4.74
C THR A 27 0.89 10.02 5.25
N LEU A 28 0.47 10.57 6.40
CA LEU A 28 -0.83 10.28 7.01
C LEU A 28 -1.74 11.50 6.86
N GLU A 29 -2.92 11.31 6.29
CA GLU A 29 -3.91 12.37 6.09
C GLU A 29 -5.25 11.98 6.71
N THR A 30 -5.83 12.89 7.49
CA THR A 30 -7.21 12.70 7.97
C THR A 30 -8.16 13.15 6.86
N LEU A 31 -9.04 12.26 6.44
CA LEU A 31 -10.06 12.56 5.43
C LEU A 31 -11.40 12.90 6.09
N GLN A 32 -12.15 13.81 5.49
CA GLN A 32 -13.51 14.12 5.87
C GLN A 32 -14.39 14.24 4.62
N SER A 33 -15.52 13.53 4.62
CA SER A 33 -16.54 13.59 3.57
C SER A 33 -17.92 13.63 4.23
N GLY A 34 -18.49 14.84 4.34
CA GLY A 34 -19.68 15.08 5.14
C GLY A 34 -19.47 14.71 6.61
N SER A 35 -20.28 13.79 7.12
CA SER A 35 -20.17 13.23 8.48
C SER A 35 -19.17 12.08 8.58
N ARG A 36 -18.68 11.54 7.46
CA ARG A 36 -17.74 10.42 7.43
C ARG A 36 -16.31 10.90 7.64
N LYS A 37 -15.57 10.21 8.50
CA LYS A 37 -14.14 10.44 8.74
C LYS A 37 -13.34 9.26 8.22
N GLY A 38 -12.17 9.52 7.65
CA GLY A 38 -11.26 8.49 7.17
C GLY A 38 -9.81 8.80 7.52
N LEU A 39 -8.96 7.81 7.35
CA LEU A 39 -7.51 7.97 7.38
C LEU A 39 -6.96 7.47 6.05
N ARG A 40 -6.16 8.31 5.40
CA ARG A 40 -5.37 7.95 4.21
C ARG A 40 -3.91 7.82 4.60
N LEU A 41 -3.27 6.79 4.07
CA LEU A 41 -1.83 6.60 4.14
C LEU A 41 -1.29 6.57 2.72
N ILE A 42 -0.22 7.30 2.48
CA ILE A 42 0.46 7.38 1.20
C ILE A 42 1.90 6.94 1.42
N PHE A 43 2.31 5.87 0.77
CA PHE A 43 3.65 5.31 0.81
C PHE A 43 4.35 5.63 -0.50
N GLU A 44 5.55 6.23 -0.42
CA GLU A 44 6.32 6.67 -1.57
C GLU A 44 7.80 6.28 -1.41
N ASP A 45 8.34 5.59 -2.41
CA ASP A 45 9.76 5.27 -2.54
C ASP A 45 10.33 5.77 -3.88
N LYS A 46 11.66 5.76 -3.97
CA LYS A 46 12.42 6.05 -5.21
C LYS A 46 13.22 4.82 -5.65
N GLY A 47 12.67 3.64 -5.39
CA GLY A 47 13.30 2.37 -5.68
C GLY A 47 13.21 1.98 -7.15
N PRO A 48 13.43 0.69 -7.47
CA PRO A 48 13.42 0.19 -8.84
C PRO A 48 12.05 0.25 -9.54
N GLY A 49 10.96 0.48 -8.80
CA GLY A 49 9.60 0.36 -9.31
C GLY A 49 9.14 -1.09 -9.52
N ILE A 50 7.89 -1.25 -9.94
CA ILE A 50 7.21 -2.52 -10.20
C ILE A 50 7.00 -2.63 -11.73
N PRO A 51 7.66 -3.59 -12.40
CA PRO A 51 7.55 -3.74 -13.86
C PRO A 51 6.16 -4.13 -14.35
N ASP A 52 5.48 -5.00 -13.62
CA ASP A 52 4.15 -5.50 -13.95
C ASP A 52 3.25 -5.39 -12.72
N ILE A 53 2.45 -4.32 -12.67
CA ILE A 53 1.54 -4.04 -11.57
C ILE A 53 0.39 -5.06 -11.55
N GLU A 54 -0.10 -5.49 -12.70
CA GLU A 54 -1.22 -6.45 -12.76
C GLU A 54 -0.81 -7.80 -12.16
N LEU A 55 0.39 -8.27 -12.52
CA LEU A 55 0.97 -9.47 -11.93
C LEU A 55 1.20 -9.30 -10.43
N ALA A 56 1.74 -8.15 -9.99
CA ALA A 56 1.96 -7.87 -8.57
C ALA A 56 0.67 -7.79 -7.73
N MET A 57 -0.46 -7.50 -8.38
CA MET A 57 -1.79 -7.48 -7.78
C MET A 57 -2.52 -8.83 -7.84
N THR A 58 -1.93 -9.83 -8.50
CA THR A 58 -2.49 -11.19 -8.59
C THR A 58 -2.38 -11.89 -7.25
N ASP A 59 -3.45 -12.55 -6.83
CA ASP A 59 -3.47 -13.25 -5.55
C ASP A 59 -2.48 -14.41 -5.50
N GLY A 60 -1.74 -14.51 -4.39
CA GLY A 60 -0.73 -15.52 -4.19
C GLY A 60 0.58 -15.25 -4.96
N TYR A 61 0.65 -14.19 -5.78
CA TYR A 61 1.90 -13.78 -6.38
C TYR A 61 2.84 -13.18 -5.32
N THR A 62 4.06 -13.68 -5.30
CA THR A 62 5.10 -13.24 -4.37
C THR A 62 6.40 -13.11 -5.14
N SER A 63 7.11 -12.00 -4.96
CA SER A 63 8.48 -11.82 -5.43
C SER A 63 9.53 -12.23 -4.39
N SER A 64 9.09 -12.70 -3.21
CA SER A 64 9.95 -13.18 -2.10
C SER A 64 9.19 -14.13 -1.16
N ASN A 65 9.87 -14.73 -0.17
CA ASN A 65 9.38 -15.73 0.81
C ASN A 65 8.20 -15.30 1.74
N GLY A 66 7.41 -14.29 1.38
CA GLY A 66 6.20 -13.90 2.10
C GLY A 66 4.96 -14.71 1.70
N LEU A 67 3.87 -14.60 2.47
CA LEU A 67 2.61 -15.35 2.28
C LEU A 67 1.79 -14.98 1.02
N GLY A 68 2.30 -14.11 0.13
CA GLY A 68 1.60 -13.72 -1.10
C GLY A 68 0.34 -12.88 -0.91
N LEU A 69 0.25 -12.16 0.21
CA LEU A 69 -0.91 -11.34 0.58
C LEU A 69 -0.61 -9.83 0.60
N GLY A 70 0.59 -9.40 0.20
CA GLY A 70 1.08 -8.03 0.43
C GLY A 70 0.19 -6.95 -0.19
N LEU A 71 0.20 -6.81 -1.52
CA LEU A 71 -0.53 -5.76 -2.21
C LEU A 71 -2.02 -6.08 -2.40
N SER A 72 -2.34 -7.30 -2.85
CA SER A 72 -3.73 -7.73 -3.07
C SER A 72 -4.52 -7.85 -1.75
N GLY A 73 -3.88 -8.33 -0.67
CA GLY A 73 -4.48 -8.36 0.66
C GLY A 73 -4.68 -6.96 1.23
N THR A 74 -3.71 -6.06 1.05
CA THR A 74 -3.88 -4.64 1.43
C THR A 74 -5.08 -4.00 0.73
N LYS A 75 -5.25 -4.24 -0.58
CA LYS A 75 -6.42 -3.76 -1.34
C LYS A 75 -7.74 -4.28 -0.77
N ARG A 76 -7.81 -5.54 -0.30
CA ARG A 76 -9.02 -6.10 0.35
C ARG A 76 -9.33 -5.50 1.72
N LEU A 77 -8.31 -5.08 2.47
CA LEU A 77 -8.46 -4.55 3.82
C LEU A 77 -8.93 -3.09 3.83
N MET A 78 -8.76 -2.38 2.73
CA MET A 78 -8.97 -0.93 2.61
C MET A 78 -10.20 -0.63 1.76
N HIS A 79 -10.77 0.58 1.93
CA HIS A 79 -11.91 1.00 1.09
C HIS A 79 -11.44 1.61 -0.22
N GLU A 80 -10.30 2.30 -0.17
CA GLU A 80 -9.62 2.87 -1.34
C GLU A 80 -8.20 2.31 -1.40
N PHE A 81 -7.75 2.02 -2.61
CA PHE A 81 -6.41 1.56 -2.92
C PHE A 81 -6.05 2.08 -4.31
N ASP A 82 -4.93 2.79 -4.40
CA ASP A 82 -4.34 3.31 -5.62
C ASP A 82 -2.85 2.97 -5.64
N ILE A 83 -2.34 2.59 -6.80
CA ILE A 83 -0.93 2.24 -7.00
C ILE A 83 -0.43 2.83 -8.31
N ILE A 84 0.68 3.55 -8.22
CA ILE A 84 1.40 4.10 -9.36
C ILE A 84 2.84 3.65 -9.18
N SER A 85 3.39 2.96 -10.17
CA SER A 85 4.79 2.56 -10.15
C SER A 85 5.37 2.70 -11.54
N ARG A 86 6.64 3.10 -11.60
CA ARG A 86 7.38 3.13 -12.86
C ARG A 86 8.79 2.61 -12.64
N VAL A 87 9.21 1.73 -13.54
CA VAL A 87 10.55 1.13 -13.52
C VAL A 87 11.61 2.22 -13.54
N GLY A 88 12.49 2.21 -12.55
CA GLY A 88 13.58 3.17 -12.36
C GLY A 88 13.20 4.50 -11.70
N GLU A 89 11.91 4.76 -11.43
CA GLU A 89 11.46 6.01 -10.77
C GLU A 89 10.94 5.77 -9.34
N GLY A 90 10.39 4.59 -9.07
CA GLY A 90 9.88 4.20 -7.75
C GLY A 90 8.41 3.83 -7.76
N THR A 91 7.85 3.70 -6.56
CA THR A 91 6.46 3.31 -6.34
C THR A 91 5.76 4.25 -5.37
N ARG A 92 4.49 4.53 -5.67
CA ARG A 92 3.56 5.27 -4.82
C ARG A 92 2.31 4.43 -4.62
N ILE A 93 1.93 4.21 -3.36
CA ILE A 93 0.69 3.50 -3.00
C ILE A 93 -0.10 4.38 -2.03
N ALA A 94 -1.35 4.67 -2.38
CA ALA A 94 -2.28 5.38 -1.51
C ALA A 94 -3.42 4.46 -1.08
N ILE A 95 -3.67 4.37 0.23
CA ILE A 95 -4.76 3.59 0.80
C ILE A 95 -5.61 4.45 1.71
N ALA A 96 -6.93 4.24 1.73
CA ALA A 96 -7.81 4.93 2.68
C ALA A 96 -8.84 4.01 3.32
N ARG A 97 -9.07 4.22 4.61
CA ARG A 97 -10.13 3.55 5.37
C ARG A 97 -10.98 4.57 6.08
N TRP A 98 -12.26 4.51 5.80
CA TRP A 98 -13.27 5.33 6.44
C TRP A 98 -13.90 4.60 7.63
N ARG A 99 -14.34 5.38 8.62
CA ARG A 99 -15.24 4.93 9.68
C ARG A 99 -16.68 4.94 9.21
#